data_AF-A0A3N5QS69-F1
#
_entry.id   AF-A0A3N5QS69-F1
#
_cell.length_a   1.000
_cell.length_b   1.000
_cell.length_c   1.000
_cell.angle_alpha   90.00
_cell.angle_beta   90.00
_cell.angle_gamma   90.00
#
_symmetry.space_group_name_H-M   'P 1'
#
loop_
_entity.id
_entity.type
_entity.pdbx_description
1 polymer ?
#
loop_
_entity_poly.entity_id
_entity_poly.type
_entity_poly.pdbx_seq_one_letter_code
_entity_poly.pdbx_strand_id
1 'polypeptide(L)'
;MLLELIQSPELAGYIVHFPKGRTIFMEEDDSQDLYILVAGQLEVLKGNKKIMEITAPGSFFGEISFLLGAKRTATIKALNAVQAVCIPKTEMTNFLRQFPEIAGEISKILAQRLSATSQVLYGLKEFCDKLPDAVVVTDREGRITTWNSAAERLYGRNWQAMHQARFEEVYV
;
A
#
# COMPACT_ATOMS: atom_id res chain seq x y z
N MET A 1 16.35 8.33 13.93
CA MET A 1 16.96 7.60 12.79
C MET A 1 16.40 8.04 11.44
N LEU A 2 15.32 7.47 10.87
CA LEU A 2 14.85 7.95 9.54
C LEU A 2 14.43 9.43 9.51
N LEU A 3 13.76 9.93 10.56
CA LEU A 3 13.35 11.34 10.64
C LEU A 3 14.52 12.32 10.66
N GLU A 4 15.66 11.93 11.21
CA GLU A 4 16.88 12.73 11.21
C GLU A 4 17.56 12.66 9.84
N LEU A 5 17.58 11.47 9.23
CA LEU A 5 18.16 11.26 7.90
C LEU A 5 17.43 12.08 6.83
N ILE A 6 16.09 12.11 6.84
CA ILE A 6 15.31 12.88 5.84
C ILE A 6 15.45 14.40 6.01
N GLN A 7 16.01 14.86 7.12
CA GLN A 7 16.35 16.27 7.37
C GLN A 7 17.84 16.56 7.10
N SER A 8 18.63 15.54 6.72
CA SER A 8 20.05 15.71 6.40
C SER A 8 20.24 16.67 5.22
N PRO A 9 21.17 17.63 5.32
CA PRO A 9 21.54 18.51 4.20
C PRO A 9 21.98 17.74 2.95
N GLU A 10 22.48 16.53 3.12
CA GLU A 10 22.95 15.68 2.03
C GLU A 10 21.83 15.25 1.08
N LEU A 11 20.58 15.24 1.55
CA LEU A 11 19.40 14.94 0.74
C LEU A 11 18.84 16.16 0.01
N ALA A 12 19.42 17.36 0.16
CA ALA A 12 18.90 18.59 -0.43
C ALA A 12 18.68 18.48 -1.95
N GLY A 13 19.52 17.73 -2.66
CA GLY A 13 19.38 17.48 -4.10
C GLY A 13 18.15 16.64 -4.49
N TYR A 14 17.56 15.92 -3.54
CA TYR A 14 16.37 15.08 -3.73
C TYR A 14 15.11 15.74 -3.15
N ILE A 15 15.22 16.91 -2.50
CA ILE A 15 14.06 17.57 -1.89
C ILE A 15 13.20 18.26 -2.95
N VAL A 16 11.90 17.94 -2.90
CA VAL A 16 10.86 18.54 -3.74
C VAL A 16 9.78 19.19 -2.86
N HIS A 17 9.18 20.25 -3.38
CA HIS A 17 8.12 20.99 -2.71
C HIS A 17 6.87 21.03 -3.56
N PHE A 18 5.72 20.82 -2.93
CA PHE A 18 4.41 20.86 -3.59
C PHE A 18 3.49 21.84 -2.87
N PRO A 19 2.91 22.83 -3.57
CA PRO A 19 1.94 23.72 -2.96
C PRO A 19 0.62 23.00 -2.67
N LYS A 20 -0.19 23.59 -1.77
CA LYS A 20 -1.53 23.10 -1.46
C LYS A 20 -2.35 22.89 -2.74
N GLY A 21 -3.03 21.76 -2.82
CA GLY A 21 -3.90 21.38 -3.94
C GLY A 21 -3.16 20.77 -5.13
N ARG A 22 -1.82 20.77 -5.14
CA ARG A 22 -1.04 20.18 -6.24
C ARG A 22 -1.17 18.66 -6.24
N THR A 23 -1.56 18.11 -7.38
CA THR A 23 -1.42 16.67 -7.67
C THR A 23 0.05 16.36 -7.93
N ILE A 24 0.59 15.40 -7.18
CA ILE A 24 1.98 14.93 -7.31
C ILE A 24 2.09 13.97 -8.48
N PHE A 25 1.20 12.97 -8.53
CA PHE A 25 1.01 12.07 -9.67
C PHE A 25 -0.43 11.53 -9.66
N MET A 26 -0.90 11.09 -10.82
CA MET A 26 -2.23 10.51 -11.02
C MET A 26 -2.18 8.99 -11.06
N GLU A 27 -3.31 8.36 -10.74
CA GLU A 27 -3.54 6.94 -11.03
C GLU A 27 -3.32 6.66 -12.52
N GLU A 28 -2.78 5.50 -12.85
CA GLU A 28 -2.41 5.05 -14.21
C GLU A 28 -1.21 5.77 -14.87
N ASP A 29 -0.60 6.75 -14.20
CA ASP A 29 0.65 7.36 -14.67
C ASP A 29 1.79 6.33 -14.73
N ASP A 30 2.65 6.49 -15.74
CA ASP A 30 3.85 5.66 -15.94
C ASP A 30 5.05 6.07 -15.06
N SER A 31 4.91 7.15 -14.27
CA SER A 31 5.97 7.54 -13.33
C SER A 31 6.16 6.46 -12.25
N GLN A 32 7.41 6.21 -11.90
CA GLN A 32 7.75 5.14 -10.94
C GLN A 32 8.68 5.63 -9.83
N ASP A 33 8.79 6.93 -9.62
CA ASP A 33 9.63 7.51 -8.57
C ASP A 33 9.09 7.19 -7.18
N LEU A 34 10.00 7.05 -6.22
CA LEU A 34 9.68 6.81 -4.81
C LEU A 34 9.75 8.13 -4.05
N TYR A 35 8.81 8.35 -3.15
CA TYR A 35 8.80 9.53 -2.31
C TYR A 35 8.78 9.20 -0.83
N ILE A 36 9.37 10.08 -0.04
CA ILE A 36 9.35 10.05 1.42
C ILE A 36 8.79 11.39 1.91
N LEU A 37 7.69 11.37 2.65
CA LEU A 37 7.10 12.59 3.21
C LEU A 37 8.05 13.17 4.27
N VAL A 38 8.44 14.44 4.13
CA VAL A 38 9.23 15.17 5.13
C VAL A 38 8.31 16.02 6.00
N ALA A 39 7.40 16.77 5.36
CA ALA A 39 6.43 17.61 6.04
C ALA A 39 5.17 17.83 5.18
N GLY A 40 4.05 18.10 5.84
CA GLY A 40 2.76 18.35 5.20
C GLY A 40 1.83 17.14 5.24
N GLN A 41 0.76 17.20 4.45
CA GLN A 41 -0.30 16.21 4.41
C GLN A 41 -0.71 15.92 2.97
N LEU A 42 -0.91 14.64 2.68
CA LEU A 42 -1.31 14.15 1.36
C LEU A 42 -2.65 13.41 1.46
N GLU A 43 -3.48 13.56 0.44
CA GLU A 43 -4.64 12.70 0.20
C GLU A 43 -4.31 11.65 -0.86
N VAL A 44 -4.78 10.42 -0.63
CA VAL A 44 -4.68 9.30 -1.57
C VAL A 44 -6.07 9.03 -2.14
N LEU A 45 -6.17 9.08 -3.46
CA LEU A 45 -7.43 8.95 -4.19
C LEU A 45 -7.35 7.75 -5.15
N LYS A 46 -8.38 6.91 -5.14
CA LYS A 46 -8.56 5.83 -6.12
C LYS A 46 -9.84 6.07 -6.91
N GLY A 47 -9.72 6.30 -8.21
CA GLY A 47 -10.73 7.02 -8.99
C GLY A 47 -11.07 8.35 -8.29
N ASN A 48 -12.36 8.55 -7.98
CA ASN A 48 -12.84 9.76 -7.31
C ASN A 48 -13.02 9.60 -5.79
N LYS A 49 -12.59 8.46 -5.20
CA LYS A 49 -12.77 8.19 -3.77
C LYS A 49 -11.48 8.38 -3.01
N LYS A 50 -11.53 9.15 -1.92
CA LYS A 50 -10.45 9.24 -0.94
C LYS A 50 -10.39 7.94 -0.14
N ILE A 51 -9.24 7.27 -0.18
CA ILE A 51 -9.04 5.98 0.50
C ILE A 51 -8.20 6.13 1.78
N MET A 52 -7.29 7.10 1.85
CA MET A 52 -6.50 7.40 3.04
C MET A 52 -5.84 8.78 2.96
N GLU A 53 -5.22 9.20 4.07
CA GLU A 53 -4.30 10.33 4.12
C GLU A 53 -2.90 9.85 4.51
N ILE A 54 -1.88 10.60 4.09
CA ILE A 54 -0.50 10.42 4.55
C ILE A 54 -0.10 11.69 5.29
N THR A 55 0.09 11.57 6.60
CA THR A 55 0.33 12.71 7.50
C THR A 55 1.60 12.56 8.33
N ALA A 56 2.13 11.34 8.46
CA ALA A 56 3.31 11.06 9.26
C ALA A 56 4.60 11.27 8.46
N PRO A 57 5.52 12.16 8.89
CA PRO A 57 6.87 12.25 8.33
C PRO A 57 7.58 10.89 8.31
N GLY A 58 8.43 10.67 7.31
CA GLY A 58 9.06 9.37 7.02
C GLY A 58 8.16 8.38 6.29
N SER A 59 6.88 8.72 6.04
CA SER A 59 5.99 7.84 5.28
C SER A 59 6.39 7.77 3.80
N PHE A 60 6.53 6.55 3.30
CA PHE A 60 6.70 6.29 1.87
C PHE A 60 5.38 6.39 1.12
N PHE A 61 5.44 6.91 -0.10
CA PHE A 61 4.38 6.84 -1.09
C PHE A 61 4.95 6.68 -2.51
N GLY A 62 4.17 6.02 -3.38
CA GLY A 62 4.62 5.66 -4.72
C GLY A 62 5.47 4.38 -4.77
N GLU A 63 5.61 3.70 -3.65
CA GLU A 63 6.41 2.49 -3.46
C GLU A 63 5.92 1.31 -4.30
N ILE A 64 4.61 1.19 -4.53
CA ILE A 64 4.05 0.06 -5.27
C ILE A 64 4.54 0.09 -6.73
N SER A 65 4.37 1.24 -7.40
CA SER A 65 4.82 1.43 -8.79
C SER A 65 6.34 1.37 -8.91
N PHE A 66 7.04 1.93 -7.92
CA PHE A 66 8.49 1.87 -7.85
C PHE A 66 9.00 0.42 -7.79
N LEU A 67 8.54 -0.37 -6.81
CA LEU A 67 9.02 -1.72 -6.52
C LEU A 67 8.55 -2.75 -7.56
N LEU A 68 7.28 -2.69 -7.97
CA LEU A 68 6.68 -3.71 -8.83
C LEU A 68 6.77 -3.37 -10.31
N GLY A 69 7.24 -2.18 -10.67
CA GLY A 69 7.27 -1.73 -12.07
C GLY A 69 5.87 -1.57 -12.69
N ALA A 70 4.84 -1.46 -11.86
CA ALA A 70 3.47 -1.18 -12.28
C ALA A 70 3.26 0.32 -12.51
N LYS A 71 2.11 0.67 -13.11
CA LYS A 71 1.61 2.05 -13.14
C LYS A 71 1.24 2.56 -11.73
N ARG A 72 1.01 3.86 -11.58
CA ARG A 72 0.49 4.44 -10.34
C ARG A 72 -0.86 3.83 -9.98
N THR A 73 -0.98 3.28 -8.78
CA THR A 73 -2.19 2.57 -8.31
C THR A 73 -3.25 3.49 -7.68
N ALA A 74 -2.91 4.76 -7.47
CA ALA A 74 -3.73 5.79 -6.88
C ALA A 74 -3.14 7.18 -7.23
N THR A 75 -3.99 8.20 -7.20
CA THR A 75 -3.62 9.61 -7.32
C THR A 75 -3.17 10.14 -5.95
N ILE A 76 -2.08 10.90 -5.92
CA ILE A 76 -1.59 11.59 -4.70
C ILE A 76 -1.71 13.10 -4.89
N LYS A 77 -2.31 13.77 -3.91
CA LYS A 77 -2.49 15.22 -3.93
C LYS A 77 -2.18 15.86 -2.59
N ALA A 78 -1.56 17.04 -2.64
CA ALA A 78 -1.19 17.81 -1.47
C ALA A 78 -2.41 18.50 -0.84
N LEU A 79 -2.69 18.20 0.44
CA LEU A 79 -3.76 18.86 1.21
C LEU A 79 -3.32 20.22 1.76
N ASN A 80 -2.01 20.40 1.97
CA ASN A 80 -1.36 21.64 2.37
C ASN A 80 0.00 21.77 1.66
N ALA A 81 0.86 22.69 2.10
CA ALA A 81 2.22 22.75 1.58
C ALA A 81 2.99 21.50 2.02
N VAL A 82 3.55 20.77 1.05
CA VAL A 82 4.23 19.50 1.27
C VAL A 82 5.69 19.62 0.87
N GLN A 83 6.56 19.04 1.70
CA GLN A 83 7.95 18.77 1.41
C GLN A 83 8.16 17.26 1.40
N ALA A 84 8.86 16.75 0.38
CA ALA A 84 9.18 15.34 0.26
C ALA A 84 10.59 15.13 -0.29
N VAL A 85 11.20 14.00 0.03
CA VAL A 85 12.34 13.47 -0.72
C VAL A 85 11.78 12.72 -1.92
N CYS A 86 12.24 13.03 -3.13
CA CYS A 86 11.92 12.33 -4.36
C CYS A 86 13.15 11.56 -4.83
N ILE A 87 13.05 10.25 -4.96
CA ILE A 87 14.11 9.38 -5.46
C ILE A 87 13.67 8.87 -6.83
N PRO A 88 14.24 9.40 -7.92
CA PRO A 88 13.93 8.93 -9.25
C PRO A 88 14.26 7.45 -9.40
N LYS A 89 13.41 6.67 -10.09
CA LYS A 89 13.68 5.23 -10.27
C LYS A 89 15.03 4.96 -10.95
N THR A 90 15.41 5.80 -11.89
CA THR A 90 16.69 5.74 -12.60
C THR A 90 17.90 5.99 -11.71
N GLU A 91 17.72 6.70 -10.60
CA GLU A 91 18.81 7.09 -9.70
C GLU A 91 18.90 6.22 -8.45
N MET A 92 17.96 5.28 -8.22
CA MET A 92 17.91 4.49 -7.00
C MET A 92 19.23 3.81 -6.66
N THR A 93 19.89 3.18 -7.63
CA THR A 93 21.16 2.48 -7.39
C THR A 93 22.23 3.43 -6.86
N ASN A 94 22.29 4.66 -7.38
CA ASN A 94 23.23 5.67 -6.92
C ASN A 94 22.81 6.20 -5.55
N PHE A 95 21.52 6.46 -5.35
CA PHE A 95 20.96 6.88 -4.07
C PHE A 95 21.30 5.90 -2.94
N LEU A 96 21.08 4.60 -3.15
CA LEU A 96 21.38 3.57 -2.15
C LEU A 96 22.87 3.42 -1.85
N ARG A 97 23.74 3.67 -2.84
CA ARG A 97 25.20 3.70 -2.62
C ARG A 97 25.64 4.91 -1.80
N GLN A 98 24.99 6.05 -2.02
CA GLN A 98 25.27 7.29 -1.31
C GLN A 98 24.70 7.26 0.12
N PHE A 99 23.53 6.64 0.32
CA PHE A 99 22.80 6.60 1.58
C PHE A 99 22.45 5.16 2.00
N PRO A 100 23.43 4.31 2.32
CA PRO A 100 23.19 2.91 2.66
C PRO A 100 22.32 2.73 3.90
N GLU A 101 22.38 3.66 4.86
CA GLU A 101 21.56 3.61 6.06
C GLU A 101 20.06 3.79 5.77
N ILE A 102 19.72 4.61 4.76
CA ILE A 102 18.33 4.79 4.33
C ILE A 102 17.77 3.49 3.73
N ALA A 103 18.60 2.69 3.06
CA ALA A 103 18.19 1.39 2.50
C ALA A 103 17.65 0.43 3.57
N GLY A 104 18.33 0.36 4.72
CA GLY A 104 17.92 -0.45 5.86
C GLY A 104 16.58 0.00 6.43
N GLU A 105 16.40 1.31 6.58
CA GLU A 105 15.16 1.89 7.10
C GLU A 105 13.98 1.72 6.15
N ILE A 106 14.18 1.90 4.83
CA ILE A 106 13.19 1.60 3.80
C ILE A 106 12.72 0.15 3.95
N SER A 107 13.68 -0.79 3.97
CA SER A 107 13.40 -2.23 4.05
C SER A 107 12.61 -2.57 5.31
N LYS A 108 13.01 -2.01 6.44
CA LYS A 108 12.36 -2.21 7.74
C LYS A 108 10.93 -1.67 7.74
N ILE A 109 10.70 -0.46 7.23
CA ILE A 109 9.36 0.16 7.21
C ILE A 109 8.42 -0.60 6.28
N LEU A 110 8.90 -1.00 5.09
CA LEU A 110 8.10 -1.81 4.17
C LEU A 110 7.75 -3.17 4.78
N ALA A 111 8.71 -3.83 5.45
CA ALA A 111 8.47 -5.09 6.15
C ALA A 111 7.45 -4.93 7.30
N GLN A 112 7.55 -3.84 8.08
CA GLN A 112 6.60 -3.53 9.15
C GLN A 112 5.19 -3.25 8.60
N ARG A 113 5.07 -2.49 7.50
CA ARG A 113 3.78 -2.24 6.83
C ARG A 113 3.14 -3.53 6.31
N LEU A 114 3.95 -4.40 5.69
CA LEU A 114 3.49 -5.71 5.21
C LEU A 114 3.02 -6.59 6.39
N SER A 115 3.80 -6.65 7.46
CA SER A 115 3.45 -7.41 8.67
C SER A 115 2.15 -6.91 9.31
N ALA A 116 2.00 -5.58 9.48
CA ALA A 116 0.79 -4.99 10.03
C ALA A 116 -0.45 -5.27 9.16
N THR A 117 -0.30 -5.18 7.83
CA THR A 117 -1.39 -5.49 6.88
C THR A 117 -1.80 -6.97 6.96
N SER A 118 -0.82 -7.88 7.00
CA SER A 118 -1.07 -9.31 7.18
C SER A 118 -1.77 -9.63 8.50
N GLN A 119 -1.42 -8.92 9.58
CA GLN A 119 -2.08 -9.09 10.89
C GLN A 119 -3.55 -8.68 10.85
N VAL A 120 -3.88 -7.57 10.17
CA VAL A 120 -5.28 -7.13 9.98
C VAL A 120 -6.06 -8.15 9.16
N LEU A 121 -5.48 -8.68 8.09
CA LEU A 121 -6.11 -9.72 7.27
C LEU A 121 -6.39 -10.99 8.09
N TYR A 122 -5.44 -11.39 8.94
CA TYR A 122 -5.64 -12.53 9.84
C TYR A 122 -6.78 -12.28 10.83
N GLY A 123 -6.80 -11.11 11.48
CA GLY A 123 -7.87 -10.73 12.41
C GLY A 123 -9.24 -10.65 11.74
N LEU A 124 -9.31 -10.16 10.50
CA LEU A 124 -10.54 -10.13 9.72
C LEU A 124 -11.04 -11.55 9.42
N LYS A 125 -10.13 -12.47 9.06
CA LYS A 125 -10.48 -13.88 8.81
C LYS A 125 -11.02 -14.54 10.08
N GLU A 126 -10.35 -14.38 11.22
CA GLU A 126 -10.83 -14.91 12.50
C GLU A 126 -12.19 -14.32 12.91
N PHE A 127 -12.40 -13.03 12.64
CA PHE A 127 -13.68 -12.38 12.90
C PHE A 127 -14.79 -12.99 12.04
N CYS A 128 -14.56 -13.15 10.73
CA CYS A 128 -15.51 -13.79 9.82
C CYS A 128 -15.85 -15.22 10.27
N ASP A 129 -14.88 -15.99 10.75
CA ASP A 129 -15.12 -17.36 11.26
C ASP A 129 -16.02 -17.42 12.49
N LYS A 130 -16.05 -16.34 13.29
CA LYS A 130 -16.91 -16.24 14.48
C LYS A 130 -18.33 -15.76 14.16
N LEU A 131 -18.59 -15.27 12.95
CA LEU A 131 -19.92 -14.80 12.58
C LEU A 131 -20.91 -15.97 12.45
N PRO A 132 -22.17 -15.79 12.90
CA PRO A 132 -23.20 -16.80 12.77
C PRO A 132 -23.65 -16.97 11.31
N ASP A 133 -23.56 -15.90 10.50
CA ASP A 133 -23.97 -15.87 9.11
C ASP A 133 -22.87 -16.37 8.17
N ALA A 134 -23.28 -17.01 7.07
CA ALA A 134 -22.36 -17.47 6.04
C ALA A 134 -21.70 -16.27 5.33
N VAL A 135 -20.37 -16.24 5.35
CA VAL A 135 -19.56 -15.24 4.66
C VAL A 135 -18.72 -15.91 3.60
N VAL A 136 -18.89 -15.45 2.36
CA VAL A 136 -18.10 -15.85 1.21
C VAL A 136 -17.55 -14.61 0.53
N VAL A 137 -16.24 -14.57 0.30
CA VAL A 137 -15.58 -13.49 -0.45
C VAL A 137 -14.94 -14.09 -1.69
N THR A 138 -15.11 -13.44 -2.83
CA THR A 138 -14.44 -13.82 -4.08
C THR A 138 -13.47 -12.74 -4.52
N ASP A 139 -12.46 -13.14 -5.28
CA ASP A 139 -11.66 -12.18 -6.05
C ASP A 139 -12.45 -11.62 -7.25
N ARG A 140 -11.77 -10.85 -8.11
CA ARG A 140 -12.36 -10.28 -9.32
C ARG A 140 -12.71 -11.31 -10.40
N GLU A 141 -12.15 -12.51 -10.32
CA GLU A 141 -12.41 -13.62 -11.24
C GLU A 141 -13.50 -14.57 -10.72
N GLY A 142 -14.11 -14.27 -9.55
CA GLY A 142 -15.15 -15.08 -8.93
C GLY A 142 -14.62 -16.28 -8.15
N ARG A 143 -13.31 -16.35 -7.90
CA ARG A 143 -12.72 -17.45 -7.11
C ARG A 143 -12.86 -17.17 -5.63
N ILE A 144 -13.23 -18.19 -4.86
CA ILE A 144 -13.44 -18.06 -3.41
C ILE A 144 -12.09 -17.82 -2.72
N THR A 145 -12.01 -16.69 -2.02
CA THR A 145 -10.86 -16.25 -1.21
C THR A 145 -11.16 -16.20 0.28
N THR A 146 -12.43 -16.26 0.69
CA THR A 146 -12.83 -16.43 2.08
C THR A 146 -14.08 -17.30 2.15
N TRP A 147 -14.07 -18.23 3.09
CA TRP A 147 -15.16 -19.16 3.37
C TRP A 147 -15.16 -19.41 4.88
N ASN A 148 -16.17 -18.89 5.58
CA ASN A 148 -16.20 -18.97 7.03
C ASN A 148 -16.87 -20.26 7.53
N SER A 149 -16.75 -20.54 8.84
CA SER A 149 -17.35 -21.74 9.44
C SER A 149 -18.88 -21.82 9.28
N ALA A 150 -19.59 -20.69 9.19
CA ALA A 150 -21.02 -20.69 8.92
C ALA A 150 -21.35 -21.10 7.48
N ALA A 151 -20.54 -20.70 6.50
CA ALA A 151 -20.65 -21.15 5.12
C ALA A 151 -20.37 -22.67 5.01
N GLU A 152 -19.38 -23.20 5.74
CA GLU A 152 -19.15 -24.65 5.80
C GLU A 152 -20.37 -25.41 6.31
N ARG A 153 -21.01 -24.91 7.38
CA ARG A 153 -22.24 -25.51 7.92
C ARG A 153 -23.42 -25.39 6.97
N LEU A 154 -23.56 -24.26 6.28
CA LEU A 154 -24.68 -23.98 5.38
C LEU A 154 -24.61 -24.81 4.10
N TYR A 155 -23.43 -24.88 3.47
CA TYR A 155 -23.25 -25.50 2.16
C TYR A 155 -22.65 -26.92 2.25
N GLY A 156 -22.19 -27.36 3.42
CA GLY A 156 -21.63 -28.70 3.61
C GLY A 156 -20.31 -28.95 2.88
N ARG A 157 -19.57 -27.88 2.55
CA ARG A 157 -18.27 -27.93 1.86
C ARG A 157 -17.22 -27.24 2.74
N ASN A 158 -16.04 -27.84 2.86
CA ASN A 158 -14.96 -27.29 3.67
C ASN A 158 -14.07 -26.32 2.88
N TRP A 159 -13.24 -25.56 3.60
CA TRP A 159 -12.29 -24.63 2.99
C TRP A 159 -11.33 -25.28 1.99
N GLN A 160 -10.83 -26.49 2.25
CA GLN A 160 -9.89 -27.17 1.34
C GLN A 160 -10.50 -27.45 -0.04
N ALA A 161 -11.79 -27.76 -0.10
CA ALA A 161 -12.50 -28.00 -1.34
C ALA A 161 -12.87 -26.69 -2.06
N MET A 162 -13.17 -25.63 -1.31
CA MET A 162 -13.69 -24.38 -1.87
C MET A 162 -12.62 -23.32 -2.16
N HIS A 163 -11.45 -23.37 -1.53
CA HIS A 163 -10.40 -22.38 -1.76
C HIS A 163 -9.97 -22.37 -3.23
N GLN A 164 -10.01 -21.19 -3.87
CA GLN A 164 -9.74 -20.98 -5.31
C GLN A 164 -10.74 -21.61 -6.29
N ALA A 165 -11.74 -22.34 -5.80
CA ALA A 165 -12.86 -22.81 -6.62
C ALA A 165 -13.73 -21.63 -7.06
N ARG A 166 -14.48 -21.79 -8.16
CA ARG A 166 -15.45 -20.77 -8.56
C ARG A 166 -16.67 -20.83 -7.66
N PHE A 167 -17.23 -19.68 -7.31
CA PHE A 167 -18.44 -19.63 -6.48
C PHE A 167 -19.62 -20.41 -7.08
N GLU A 168 -19.69 -20.49 -8.41
CA GLU A 168 -20.70 -21.25 -9.15
C GLU A 168 -20.66 -22.76 -8.84
N GLU A 169 -19.49 -23.28 -8.47
CA GLU A 169 -19.25 -24.71 -8.18
C GLU A 169 -19.73 -25.11 -6.78
N VAL A 170 -20.14 -24.15 -5.95
CA VAL A 170 -20.63 -24.41 -4.57
C VAL A 170 -21.90 -25.27 -4.58
N TYR A 171 -22.71 -25.17 -5.64
CA TYR A 171 -23.99 -25.88 -5.79
C TYR A 171 -23.90 -27.15 -6.65
N VAL A 172 -22.71 -27.51 -7.12
CA VAL A 172 -22.44 -28.70 -7.94
C VAL A 172 -21.94 -29.85 -7.05
#